data_AF-A0A7V8X2V4-F1
#
_entry.id   AF-A0A7V8X2V4-F1
#
_cell.length_a   1.000
_cell.length_b   1.000
_cell.length_c   1.000
_cell.angle_alpha   90.00
_cell.angle_beta   90.00
_cell.angle_gamma   90.00
#
_symmetry.space_group_name_H-M   'P 1'
#
loop_
_entity.id
_entity.type
_entity.pdbx_description
1 polymer ?
#
loop_
_entity_poly.entity_id
_entity_poly.type
_entity_poly.pdbx_seq_one_letter_code
_entity_poly.pdbx_strand_id
1 'polypeptide(L)'
;MARPTEAATITAHPNEAAELQSLATHLDGDGGAVALKDALGHEVELPRSVARALSGLVRELAAGNSVTVVPTQAELTTQQAADLLNLSRPYLVRLLDANQIASSKVGTHRRVRLGDVLEYKTRRDEHREAVLARMGERVEASGLEY
;
A
#
# COMPACT_ATOMS: atom_id res chain seq x y z
N MET A 1 -5.16 10.83 -24.60
CA MET A 1 -5.60 11.24 -23.25
C MET A 1 -5.61 9.99 -22.37
N ALA A 2 -4.78 9.92 -21.33
CA ALA A 2 -4.86 8.82 -20.36
C ALA A 2 -6.19 8.98 -19.59
N ARG A 3 -7.01 7.93 -19.56
CA ARG A 3 -8.26 7.95 -18.80
C ARG A 3 -7.91 8.14 -17.31
N PRO A 4 -8.62 9.01 -16.57
CA PRO A 4 -8.48 9.02 -15.12
C PRO A 4 -8.79 7.59 -14.64
N THR A 5 -7.83 6.99 -13.95
CA THR A 5 -8.02 5.69 -13.33
C THR A 5 -9.05 5.89 -12.21
N GLU A 6 -10.27 5.38 -12.41
CA GLU A 6 -11.29 5.39 -11.37
C GLU A 6 -10.78 4.55 -10.20
N ALA A 7 -10.36 5.24 -9.15
CA ALA A 7 -10.01 4.64 -7.89
C ALA A 7 -11.32 4.14 -7.26
N ALA A 8 -11.46 2.83 -7.11
CA ALA A 8 -12.61 2.27 -6.42
C ALA A 8 -12.36 2.40 -4.91
N THR A 9 -13.12 3.28 -4.26
CA THR A 9 -13.11 3.41 -2.79
C THR A 9 -14.25 2.59 -2.22
N ILE A 10 -13.90 1.72 -1.28
CA ILE A 10 -14.84 0.88 -0.54
C ILE A 10 -14.85 1.40 0.89
N THR A 11 -16.06 1.59 1.42
CA THR A 11 -16.30 1.93 2.82
C THR A 11 -17.29 0.92 3.38
N ALA A 12 -16.90 0.24 4.45
CA ALA A 12 -17.77 -0.71 5.12
C ALA A 12 -18.83 0.00 5.94
N HIS A 13 -20.00 -0.62 6.05
CA HIS A 13 -21.05 -0.13 6.93
C HIS A 13 -20.73 -0.55 8.38
N PRO A 14 -20.98 0.29 9.40
CA PRO A 14 -20.53 0.01 10.78
C PRO A 14 -21.07 -1.29 11.40
N ASN A 15 -22.17 -1.82 10.87
CA ASN A 15 -22.77 -3.09 11.31
C ASN A 15 -22.06 -4.34 10.74
N GLU A 16 -21.20 -4.18 9.74
CA GLU A 16 -20.52 -5.30 9.07
C GLU A 16 -19.18 -5.66 9.75
N ALA A 17 -18.74 -4.89 10.75
CA ALA A 17 -17.41 -5.03 11.35
C ALA A 17 -17.12 -6.44 11.89
N ALA A 18 -18.10 -7.08 12.54
CA ALA A 18 -17.93 -8.44 13.08
C ALA A 18 -17.85 -9.51 11.99
N GLU A 19 -18.61 -9.35 10.90
CA GLU A 19 -18.58 -10.23 9.73
C GLU A 19 -17.25 -10.08 8.98
N LEU A 20 -16.79 -8.84 8.79
CA LEU A 20 -15.50 -8.54 8.18
C LEU A 20 -14.34 -9.11 9.02
N GLN A 21 -14.37 -8.97 10.34
CA GLN A 21 -13.34 -9.55 11.20
C GLN A 21 -13.27 -11.08 11.11
N SER A 22 -14.43 -11.73 11.01
CA SER A 22 -14.53 -13.19 10.81
C SER A 22 -13.97 -13.58 9.44
N LEU A 23 -14.32 -12.83 8.39
CA LEU A 23 -13.81 -13.02 7.03
C LEU A 23 -12.28 -12.87 6.96
N ALA A 24 -11.72 -11.83 7.57
CA ALA A 24 -10.26 -11.64 7.63
C ALA A 24 -9.56 -12.84 8.30
N THR A 25 -10.13 -13.35 9.38
CA THR A 25 -9.57 -14.52 10.09
C THR A 25 -9.57 -15.77 9.20
N HIS A 26 -10.63 -15.99 8.42
CA HIS A 26 -10.68 -17.09 7.46
C HIS A 26 -9.71 -16.92 6.30
N LEU A 27 -9.49 -15.69 5.83
CA LEU A 27 -8.54 -15.39 4.76
C LEU A 27 -7.07 -15.56 5.18
N ASP A 28 -6.76 -15.44 6.48
CA ASP A 28 -5.41 -15.62 7.04
C ASP A 28 -5.10 -17.04 7.52
N GLY A 29 -6.08 -17.95 7.49
CA GLY A 29 -5.91 -19.33 7.96
C GLY A 29 -4.82 -20.07 7.20
N ASP A 30 -3.87 -20.67 7.92
CA ASP A 30 -2.62 -21.26 7.39
C ASP A 30 -2.79 -22.57 6.57
N GLY A 31 -4.02 -23.09 6.39
CA GLY A 31 -4.23 -24.46 5.93
C GLY A 31 -5.32 -24.72 4.89
N GLY A 32 -6.16 -23.74 4.54
CA GLY A 32 -7.31 -23.96 3.66
C GLY A 32 -7.21 -23.18 2.34
N ALA A 33 -7.58 -23.82 1.22
CA ALA A 33 -7.89 -23.07 0.01
C ALA A 33 -9.16 -22.24 0.26
N VAL A 34 -9.10 -20.93 0.05
CA VAL A 34 -10.28 -20.07 0.11
C VAL A 34 -10.90 -20.03 -1.28
N ALA A 35 -12.21 -20.23 -1.38
CA ALA A 35 -12.95 -20.11 -2.63
C ALA A 35 -14.05 -19.04 -2.53
N LEU A 36 -14.29 -18.34 -3.64
CA LEU A 36 -15.47 -17.51 -3.81
C LEU A 36 -16.56 -18.33 -4.48
N LYS A 37 -17.79 -18.19 -3.99
CA LYS A 37 -18.96 -18.77 -4.62
C LYS A 37 -19.69 -17.71 -5.43
N ASP A 38 -19.92 -17.96 -6.71
CA ASP A 38 -20.71 -17.07 -7.55
C ASP A 38 -22.23 -17.21 -7.27
N ALA A 39 -23.04 -16.36 -7.89
CA ALA A 39 -24.50 -16.39 -7.73
C ALA A 39 -25.17 -17.68 -8.26
N LEU A 40 -24.46 -18.45 -9.11
CA LEU A 40 -24.92 -19.72 -9.67
C LEU A 40 -24.44 -20.92 -8.83
N GLY A 41 -23.61 -20.66 -7.81
CA GLY A 41 -23.06 -21.65 -6.90
C GLY A 41 -21.74 -22.27 -7.34
N HIS A 42 -21.09 -21.77 -8.39
CA HIS A 42 -19.76 -22.21 -8.77
C HIS A 42 -18.71 -21.68 -7.79
N GLU A 43 -17.81 -22.57 -7.38
CA GLU A 43 -16.69 -22.22 -6.51
C GLU A 43 -15.45 -21.93 -7.35
N VAL A 44 -14.85 -20.77 -7.10
CA VAL A 44 -13.61 -20.31 -7.72
C VAL A 44 -12.57 -20.16 -6.62
N GLU A 45 -11.58 -21.05 -6.61
CA GLU A 45 -10.47 -20.97 -5.68
C GLU A 45 -9.68 -19.67 -5.90
N LEU A 46 -9.40 -18.98 -4.80
CA LEU A 46 -8.61 -17.76 -4.78
C LEU A 46 -7.12 -18.09 -4.79
N PRO A 47 -6.33 -17.51 -5.71
CA PRO A 47 -4.88 -17.53 -5.58
C PRO A 47 -4.44 -16.95 -4.24
N ARG A 48 -3.40 -17.52 -3.64
CA ARG A 48 -2.89 -17.09 -2.32
C ARG A 48 -2.59 -15.59 -2.25
N SER A 49 -2.08 -15.00 -3.33
CA SER A 49 -1.82 -13.56 -3.41
C SER A 49 -3.09 -12.73 -3.28
N VAL A 50 -4.20 -13.15 -3.90
CA VAL A 50 -5.49 -12.48 -3.85
C VAL A 50 -6.12 -12.64 -2.47
N ALA A 51 -6.08 -13.84 -1.88
CA ALA A 51 -6.59 -14.08 -0.54
C ALA A 51 -5.90 -13.19 0.51
N ARG A 52 -4.56 -13.06 0.44
CA ARG A 52 -3.79 -12.15 1.30
C ARG A 52 -4.16 -10.68 1.10
N ALA A 53 -4.31 -10.24 -0.15
CA ALA A 53 -4.70 -8.87 -0.46
C ALA A 53 -6.10 -8.55 0.09
N LEU A 54 -7.05 -9.47 -0.07
CA LEU A 54 -8.40 -9.35 0.49
C LEU A 54 -8.38 -9.35 2.02
N SER A 55 -7.56 -10.17 2.67
CA SER A 55 -7.41 -10.16 4.13
C SER A 55 -7.02 -8.76 4.64
N GLY A 56 -5.97 -8.18 4.06
CA GLY A 56 -5.53 -6.83 4.41
C GLY A 56 -6.63 -5.79 4.20
N LEU A 57 -7.32 -5.84 3.05
CA LEU A 57 -8.43 -4.93 2.75
C LEU A 57 -9.57 -5.06 3.77
N VAL A 58 -9.98 -6.28 4.08
CA VAL A 58 -11.07 -6.56 5.02
C VAL A 58 -10.73 -6.12 6.43
N ARG A 59 -9.46 -6.26 6.85
CA ARG A 59 -8.98 -5.76 8.15
C ARG A 59 -9.08 -4.25 8.26
N GLU A 60 -8.70 -3.51 7.23
CA GLU A 60 -8.84 -2.05 7.20
C GLU A 60 -10.32 -1.64 7.26
N LEU A 61 -11.18 -2.30 6.48
CA LEU A 61 -12.62 -2.07 6.51
C LEU A 61 -13.23 -2.38 7.90
N ALA A 62 -12.84 -3.48 8.54
CA ALA A 62 -13.29 -3.85 9.88
C ALA A 62 -12.85 -2.84 10.95
N ALA A 63 -11.70 -2.18 10.75
CA ALA A 63 -11.21 -1.09 11.60
C ALA A 63 -11.94 0.25 11.35
N GLY A 64 -12.88 0.30 10.38
CA GLY A 64 -13.60 1.51 10.00
C GLY A 64 -12.85 2.42 9.03
N ASN A 65 -11.73 1.95 8.47
CA ASN A 65 -10.97 2.70 7.48
C ASN A 65 -11.55 2.50 6.09
N SER A 66 -11.58 3.56 5.28
CA SER A 66 -11.89 3.42 3.85
C SER A 66 -10.68 2.86 3.10
N VAL A 67 -10.91 1.93 2.17
CA VAL A 67 -9.87 1.34 1.33
C VAL A 67 -10.05 1.79 -0.11
N THR A 68 -8.97 2.22 -0.76
CA THR A 68 -8.96 2.59 -2.17
C THR A 68 -8.06 1.67 -2.97
N VAL A 69 -8.62 1.02 -3.99
CA VAL A 69 -7.83 0.18 -4.92
C VAL A 69 -7.42 1.04 -6.11
N VAL A 70 -6.10 1.21 -6.28
CA VAL A 70 -5.52 1.98 -7.38
C VAL A 70 -4.53 1.11 -8.15
N PRO A 71 -4.71 0.96 -9.48
CA PRO A 71 -3.73 0.31 -10.35
C PRO A 71 -2.34 0.94 -10.21
N THR A 72 -1.29 0.11 -10.15
CA THR A 72 0.11 0.57 -10.03
C THR A 72 0.57 1.45 -11.20
N GLN A 73 -0.05 1.27 -12.37
CA GLN A 73 0.23 2.07 -13.57
C GLN A 73 -0.46 3.44 -13.55
N ALA A 74 -1.30 3.73 -12.55
CA ALA A 74 -1.97 5.02 -12.42
C ALA A 74 -0.95 6.15 -12.29
N GLU A 75 -1.20 7.23 -13.04
CA GLU A 75 -0.42 8.44 -12.95
C GLU A 75 -0.95 9.34 -11.83
N LEU A 76 -0.09 9.62 -10.86
CA LEU A 76 -0.35 10.51 -9.75
C LEU A 76 0.11 11.92 -10.08
N THR A 77 -0.61 12.91 -9.54
CA THR A 77 -0.08 14.26 -9.41
C THR A 77 1.04 14.29 -8.39
N THR A 78 1.93 15.28 -8.50
CA THR A 78 2.95 15.55 -7.46
C THR A 78 2.36 15.80 -6.07
N GLN A 79 1.09 16.21 -5.94
CA GLN A 79 0.46 16.33 -4.62
C GLN A 79 0.15 14.94 -4.06
N GLN A 80 -0.59 14.13 -4.83
CA GLN A 80 -0.97 12.77 -4.41
C GLN A 80 0.24 11.90 -4.07
N ALA A 81 1.31 12.00 -4.85
CA ALA A 81 2.56 11.29 -4.56
C ALA A 81 3.25 11.79 -3.28
N ALA A 82 3.16 13.09 -2.98
CA ALA A 82 3.74 13.66 -1.76
C ALA A 82 2.96 13.22 -0.52
N ASP A 83 1.62 13.24 -0.63
CA ASP A 83 0.71 12.79 0.42
C ASP A 83 0.95 11.30 0.73
N LEU A 84 1.09 10.46 -0.30
CA LEU A 84 1.35 9.02 -0.14
C LEU A 84 2.70 8.71 0.57
N LEU A 85 3.72 9.54 0.31
CA LEU A 85 5.04 9.39 0.94
C LEU A 85 5.15 10.10 2.31
N ASN A 86 4.10 10.77 2.77
CA ASN A 86 4.12 11.67 3.93
C ASN A 86 5.27 12.70 3.83
N LEU A 87 5.40 13.34 2.66
CA LEU A 87 6.42 14.34 2.36
C LEU A 87 5.76 15.67 2.00
N SER A 88 6.48 16.78 2.19
CA SER A 88 6.05 18.05 1.61
C SER A 88 6.17 18.00 0.09
N ARG A 89 5.21 18.61 -0.62
CA ARG A 89 5.26 18.70 -2.09
C ARG A 89 6.57 19.31 -2.61
N PRO A 90 7.13 20.39 -2.03
CA PRO A 90 8.43 20.92 -2.47
C PRO A 90 9.56 19.90 -2.34
N TYR A 91 9.56 19.09 -1.27
CA TYR A 91 10.57 18.05 -1.10
C TYR A 91 10.41 16.93 -2.13
N LEU A 92 9.18 16.49 -2.40
CA LEU A 92 8.94 15.55 -3.49
C LEU A 92 9.47 16.08 -4.81
N VAL A 93 9.16 17.33 -5.17
CA VAL A 93 9.63 17.93 -6.43
C VAL A 93 11.15 17.89 -6.54
N ARG A 94 11.89 18.14 -5.45
CA ARG A 94 13.36 17.99 -5.43
C ARG A 94 13.82 16.56 -5.72
N LEU A 95 13.11 15.54 -5.21
CA LEU A 95 13.40 14.14 -5.53
C LEU A 95 13.16 13.82 -7.00
N LEU A 96 12.10 14.39 -7.59
CA LEU A 96 11.78 14.22 -9.02
C LEU A 96 12.81 14.93 -9.91
N ASP A 97 13.27 16.11 -9.52
CA ASP A 97 14.32 16.85 -10.25
C ASP A 97 15.68 16.15 -10.15
N ALA A 98 15.94 15.47 -9.04
CA ALA A 98 17.12 14.63 -8.84
C ALA A 98 17.01 13.23 -9.47
N ASN A 99 15.92 12.92 -10.20
CA ASN A 99 15.62 11.60 -10.77
C ASN A 99 15.66 10.43 -9.76
N GLN A 100 15.41 10.70 -8.48
CA GLN A 100 15.32 9.64 -7.47
C GLN A 100 14.01 8.85 -7.56
N ILE A 101 12.99 9.48 -8.14
CA ILE A 101 11.71 8.86 -8.49
C ILE A 101 11.41 9.27 -9.94
N ALA A 102 11.12 8.29 -10.79
CA ALA A 102 10.83 8.53 -12.19
C ALA A 102 9.56 9.39 -12.34
N SER A 103 9.57 10.34 -13.27
CA SER A 103 8.41 11.18 -13.55
C SER A 103 8.36 11.58 -15.01
N SER A 104 7.15 11.76 -15.53
CA SER A 104 6.87 12.20 -16.89
C SER A 104 6.21 13.58 -16.88
N LYS A 105 6.29 14.30 -18.00
CA LYS A 105 5.48 15.51 -18.21
C LYS A 105 4.30 15.16 -19.12
N VAL A 106 3.11 15.57 -18.71
CA VAL A 106 1.90 15.52 -19.52
C VAL A 106 1.40 16.96 -19.68
N GLY A 107 1.69 17.53 -20.86
CA GLY A 107 1.58 18.98 -21.07
C GLY A 107 2.53 19.74 -20.14
N THR A 108 2.00 20.71 -19.40
CA THR A 108 2.77 21.54 -18.46
C THR A 108 2.95 20.88 -17.08
N HIS A 109 2.18 19.84 -16.78
CA HIS A 109 2.17 19.23 -15.45
C HIS A 109 3.02 17.96 -15.39
N ARG A 110 3.67 17.76 -14.23
CA ARG A 110 4.40 16.53 -13.93
C ARG A 110 3.44 15.43 -13.44
N ARG A 111 3.73 14.20 -13.83
CA ARG A 111 3.05 12.96 -13.43
C ARG A 111 4.07 11.95 -12.94
N VAL A 112 3.69 11.15 -11.97
CA VAL A 112 4.52 10.12 -11.34
C VAL A 112 3.71 8.84 -11.29
N ARG A 113 4.25 7.69 -11.71
CA ARG A 113 3.48 6.45 -11.61
C ARG A 113 3.44 5.99 -10.17
N LEU A 114 2.31 5.47 -9.72
CA LEU A 114 2.17 4.92 -8.36
C LEU A 114 3.24 3.86 -8.07
N GLY A 115 3.54 2.99 -9.04
CA GLY A 115 4.61 1.99 -8.93
C GLY A 115 5.97 2.60 -8.55
N ASP A 116 6.39 3.65 -9.25
CA ASP A 116 7.68 4.33 -8.99
C ASP A 116 7.72 4.97 -7.59
N VAL A 117 6.58 5.50 -7.13
CA VAL A 117 6.43 6.07 -5.78
C VAL A 117 6.57 4.99 -4.71
N LEU A 118 5.90 3.85 -4.89
CA LEU A 118 5.95 2.73 -3.96
C LEU A 118 7.33 2.09 -3.90
N GLU A 119 8.00 1.91 -5.04
CA GLU A 119 9.38 1.41 -5.08
C GLU A 119 10.34 2.33 -4.31
N TYR A 120 10.21 3.65 -4.48
CA TYR A 120 10.98 4.61 -3.69
C TYR A 120 10.68 4.50 -2.19
N LYS A 121 9.41 4.32 -1.80
CA LYS A 121 9.01 4.14 -0.40
C LYS A 121 9.69 2.91 0.21
N THR A 122 9.59 1.77 -0.46
CA THR A 122 10.19 0.51 0.00
C THR A 122 11.70 0.65 0.21
N ARG A 123 12.44 1.16 -0.79
CA ARG A 123 13.90 1.38 -0.67
C ARG A 123 14.25 2.33 0.48
N ARG A 124 13.45 3.37 0.71
CA ARG A 124 13.66 4.35 1.80
C ARG A 124 13.44 3.72 3.17
N ASP A 125 12.41 2.89 3.30
CA ASP A 125 12.07 2.24 4.57
C ASP A 125 13.09 1.15 4.91
N GLU A 126 13.52 0.34 3.94
CA GLU A 126 14.64 -0.61 4.09
C GLU A 126 15.94 0.10 4.54
N HIS A 127 16.26 1.26 3.93
CA HIS A 127 17.43 2.03 4.34
C HIS A 127 17.33 2.54 5.78
N ARG A 128 16.15 3.00 6.21
CA ARG A 128 15.92 3.44 7.59
C ARG A 128 16.10 2.31 8.58
N GLU A 129 15.51 1.14 8.29
CA GLU A 129 15.65 -0.04 9.14
C GLU A 129 17.12 -0.47 9.26
N ALA A 130 17.86 -0.50 8.15
CA ALA A 130 19.28 -0.83 8.15
C ALA A 130 20.13 0.15 8.98
N VAL A 131 19.81 1.44 8.93
CA VAL A 131 20.50 2.47 9.75
C VAL A 131 20.18 2.28 11.23
N LEU A 132 18.91 2.02 11.57
CA LEU A 132 18.50 1.77 12.95
C LEU A 132 19.14 0.51 13.53
N ALA A 133 19.19 -0.58 12.76
CA ALA A 133 19.85 -1.82 13.15
C ALA A 133 21.34 -1.59 13.47
N ARG A 134 22.05 -0.85 12.60
CA ARG A 134 23.46 -0.47 12.84
C ARG A 134 23.64 0.43 14.07
N MET A 135 22.66 1.27 14.40
CA MET A 135 22.71 2.06 15.64
C MET A 135 22.52 1.18 16.87
N GLY A 136 21.60 0.21 16.82
CA GLY A 136 21.38 -0.77 17.89
C GLY A 136 22.62 -1.63 18.16
N GLU A 137 23.24 -2.17 17.11
CA GLU A 137 24.49 -2.95 17.22
C GLU A 137 25.63 -2.16 17.87
N ARG A 138 25.72 -0.85 17.60
CA ARG A 138 26.72 0.03 18.23
C ARG A 138 26.44 0.32 19.69
N VAL A 139 25.17 0.37 20.11
CA VAL A 139 24.79 0.57 21.50
C VAL A 139 25.07 -0.69 22.32
N GLU A 140 24.72 -1.87 21.80
CA GLU A 140 25.05 -3.15 22.46
C GLU A 140 26.56 -3.40 22.55
N ALA A 141 27.31 -3.03 21.50
CA ALA A 141 28.78 -3.09 21.54
C ALA A 141 29.44 -2.07 22.50
N SER A 142 28.71 -1.02 22.90
CA SER A 142 29.22 0.01 23.82
C SER A 142 28.95 -0.25 25.31
N GLY A 143 28.20 -1.30 25.67
CA GLY A 143 28.07 -1.76 27.05
C GLY A 143 27.65 -0.69 28.05
N LEU A 144 26.66 0.15 27.71
CA LEU A 144 26.08 1.09 28.67
C LEU A 144 25.06 0.36 29.57
N GLU A 145 25.58 -0.43 30.50
CA GLU A 145 24.87 -0.74 31.75
C GLU A 145 24.87 0.52 32.63
N TYR A 146 23.71 0.89 33.18
CA TYR A 146 23.56 1.95 34.19
C TYR A 146 23.19 1.32 35.53
#